data_AF-A0A7V8UGI3-F1
#
_entry.id   AF-A0A7V8UGI3-F1
#
_cell.length_a   1.000
_cell.length_b   1.000
_cell.length_c   1.000
_cell.angle_alpha   90.00
_cell.angle_beta   90.00
_cell.angle_gamma   90.00
#
_symmetry.space_group_name_H-M   'P 1'
#
loop_
_entity.id
_entity.type
_entity.pdbx_description
1 polymer ?
#
loop_
_entity_poly.entity_id
_entity_poly.type
_entity_poly.pdbx_seq_one_letter_code
_entity_poly.pdbx_strand_id
1 'polypeptide(L)'
;MIRREKRLVAAVMAILAACTVLFFFPVDSVVENPGDLNDTYGLPPVSIYLVVLIILTVTSMVLTGLGSIARKVLKHGSFRLHVGLYVFFNAPLVLTSLLGMLVSVAYMYDSISGILAALLFLCSFVGGLLAVPHKAN
;
A
#
# COMPACT_ATOMS: atom_id res chain seq x y z
N MET A 1 10.51 -20.55 -3.35
CA MET A 1 9.88 -19.92 -2.16
C MET A 1 10.56 -18.60 -1.78
N ILE A 2 11.89 -18.59 -1.58
CA ILE A 2 12.71 -17.42 -1.18
C ILE A 2 12.49 -16.17 -2.07
N ARG A 3 12.42 -16.31 -3.40
CA ARG A 3 12.23 -15.16 -4.32
C ARG A 3 10.88 -14.45 -4.13
N ARG A 4 9.81 -15.17 -3.74
CA ARG A 4 8.47 -14.60 -3.53
C ARG A 4 8.37 -13.87 -2.19
N GLU A 5 8.93 -14.45 -1.14
CA GLU A 5 9.01 -13.80 0.17
C GLU A 5 9.81 -12.50 0.09
N LYS A 6 10.95 -12.49 -0.63
CA LYS A 6 11.72 -11.26 -0.88
C LYS A 6 10.90 -10.18 -1.62
N ARG A 7 10.07 -10.57 -2.59
CA ARG A 7 9.18 -9.63 -3.31
C ARG A 7 8.10 -9.05 -2.40
N LEU A 8 7.49 -9.86 -1.54
CA LEU A 8 6.51 -9.38 -0.55
C LEU A 8 7.14 -8.45 0.46
N VAL A 9 8.31 -8.81 0.99
CA VAL A 9 9.04 -7.93 1.91
C VAL A 9 9.36 -6.60 1.21
N ALA A 10 9.86 -6.63 -0.02
CA ALA A 10 10.10 -5.41 -0.78
C ALA A 10 8.82 -4.58 -1.00
N ALA A 11 7.68 -5.22 -1.28
CA ALA A 11 6.40 -4.54 -1.44
C ALA A 11 5.91 -3.89 -0.13
N VAL A 12 6.09 -4.58 1.00
CA VAL A 12 5.78 -4.05 2.34
C VAL A 12 6.71 -2.87 2.68
N MET A 13 8.01 -3.00 2.40
CA MET A 13 8.95 -1.90 2.63
C MET A 13 8.63 -0.69 1.73
N ALA A 14 8.22 -0.92 0.49
CA ALA A 14 7.84 0.15 -0.43
C ALA A 14 6.58 0.90 0.03
N ILE A 15 5.52 0.21 0.49
CA ILE A 15 4.32 0.88 1.01
C ILE A 15 4.61 1.64 2.31
N LEU A 16 5.46 1.09 3.19
CA LEU A 16 5.89 1.79 4.39
C LEU A 16 6.68 3.04 4.05
N ALA A 17 7.64 2.95 3.11
CA ALA A 17 8.39 4.09 2.62
C ALA A 17 7.46 5.17 2.03
N ALA A 18 6.46 4.77 1.21
CA ALA A 18 5.48 5.69 0.66
C ALA A 18 4.72 6.45 1.77
N CYS A 19 4.20 5.72 2.76
CA CYS A 19 3.52 6.32 3.91
C CYS A 19 4.43 7.24 4.72
N THR A 20 5.71 6.89 4.91
CA THR A 20 6.66 7.78 5.61
C THR A 20 6.94 9.05 4.82
N VAL A 21 7.09 8.97 3.50
CA VAL A 21 7.29 10.15 2.64
C VAL A 21 6.09 11.08 2.77
N LEU A 22 4.87 10.53 2.68
CA LEU A 22 3.66 11.33 2.82
C LEU A 22 3.50 11.95 4.22
N PHE A 23 3.91 11.22 5.27
CA PHE A 23 3.78 11.69 6.65
C PHE A 23 4.78 12.80 7.02
N PHE A 24 6.05 12.68 6.58
CA PHE A 24 7.11 13.61 6.93
C PHE A 24 7.24 14.79 5.96
N PHE A 25 6.68 14.68 4.75
CA PHE A 25 6.64 15.77 3.77
C PHE A 25 5.19 16.13 3.45
N PRO A 26 4.44 16.65 4.46
CA PRO A 26 3.10 17.14 4.22
C PRO A 26 3.15 18.27 3.18
N VAL A 27 2.17 18.27 2.28
CA VAL A 27 2.06 19.29 1.24
C VAL A 27 1.39 20.50 1.86
N ASP A 28 2.20 21.53 2.16
CA ASP A 28 1.75 22.83 2.69
C ASP A 28 0.81 23.60 1.75
N SER A 29 0.51 23.08 0.55
CA SER A 29 -0.20 23.79 -0.52
C SER A 29 -1.59 23.26 -0.88
N VAL A 30 -2.15 22.27 -0.16
CA VAL A 30 -3.53 21.83 -0.45
C VAL A 30 -4.51 22.71 0.31
N VAL A 31 -5.15 23.62 -0.42
CA VAL A 31 -6.24 24.48 0.08
C VAL A 31 -7.34 23.61 0.68
N GLU A 32 -7.75 23.92 1.92
CA GLU A 32 -8.77 23.18 2.68
C GLU A 32 -10.14 23.21 1.99
N ASN A 33 -10.50 24.35 1.39
CA ASN A 33 -11.71 24.52 0.59
C ASN A 33 -11.40 25.25 -0.74
N PRO A 34 -11.37 24.57 -1.89
CA PRO A 34 -11.12 25.21 -3.18
C PRO A 34 -12.26 26.13 -3.64
N GLY A 35 -13.45 26.05 -3.03
CA GLY A 35 -14.59 26.91 -3.28
C GLY A 35 -14.62 28.19 -2.43
N ASP A 36 -13.88 28.22 -1.31
CA ASP A 36 -13.74 29.39 -0.43
C ASP A 36 -12.36 29.39 0.24
N LEU A 37 -11.45 30.24 -0.26
CA LEU A 37 -10.08 30.33 0.23
C LEU A 37 -9.95 30.86 1.66
N ASN A 38 -11.03 31.42 2.23
CA ASN A 38 -11.06 31.92 3.62
C ASN A 38 -11.66 30.90 4.60
N ASP A 39 -12.22 29.80 4.10
CA ASP A 39 -12.76 28.74 4.93
C ASP A 39 -11.63 27.82 5.41
N THR A 40 -11.14 28.09 6.62
CA THR A 40 -10.13 27.26 7.29
C THR A 40 -10.75 26.26 8.27
N TYR A 41 -12.07 26.00 8.17
CA TYR A 41 -12.76 25.07 9.06
C TYR A 41 -12.80 23.66 8.43
N GLY A 42 -11.75 22.87 8.64
CA GLY A 42 -11.73 21.47 8.23
C GLY A 42 -10.37 20.82 8.36
N LEU A 43 -10.31 19.49 8.23
CA LEU A 43 -9.06 18.79 7.97
C LEU A 43 -8.86 18.72 6.45
N PRO A 44 -7.67 19.08 5.92
CA PRO A 44 -7.37 18.90 4.50
C PRO A 44 -7.70 17.46 4.06
N PRO A 45 -8.34 17.26 2.89
CA PRO A 45 -8.69 15.91 2.41
C PRO A 45 -7.50 14.95 2.41
N VAL A 46 -6.31 15.46 2.06
CA VAL A 46 -5.04 14.69 2.08
C VAL A 46 -4.74 14.12 3.45
N SER A 47 -4.93 14.91 4.52
CA SER A 47 -4.70 14.47 5.90
C SER A 47 -5.64 13.33 6.29
N ILE A 48 -6.91 13.41 5.89
CA ILE A 48 -7.91 12.36 6.14
C ILE A 48 -7.50 11.07 5.42
N TYR A 49 -7.20 11.14 4.13
CA TYR A 49 -6.77 9.98 3.36
C TYR A 49 -5.45 9.40 3.85
N LEU A 50 -4.52 10.23 4.32
CA LEU A 50 -3.25 9.79 4.87
C LEU A 50 -3.45 8.95 6.14
N VAL A 51 -4.31 9.40 7.07
CA VAL A 51 -4.65 8.62 8.27
C VAL A 51 -5.27 7.27 7.89
N VAL A 52 -6.21 7.27 6.93
CA VAL A 52 -6.82 6.04 6.41
C VAL A 52 -5.76 5.12 5.81
N LEU A 53 -4.84 5.65 4.99
CA LEU A 53 -3.75 4.89 4.39
C LEU A 53 -2.80 4.29 5.43
N ILE A 54 -2.49 4.99 6.52
CA ILE A 54 -1.68 4.45 7.62
C ILE A 54 -2.39 3.25 8.26
N ILE A 55 -3.66 3.39 8.63
CA ILE A 55 -4.44 2.32 9.26
C ILE A 55 -4.51 1.10 8.33
N LEU A 56 -4.80 1.32 7.04
CA LEU A 56 -4.84 0.26 6.05
C LEU A 56 -3.47 -0.39 5.81
N THR A 57 -2.38 0.39 5.83
CA THR A 57 -1.01 -0.12 5.68
C THR A 57 -0.62 -1.02 6.84
N VAL A 58 -0.88 -0.59 8.08
CA VAL A 58 -0.61 -1.39 9.28
C VAL A 58 -1.42 -2.68 9.25
N THR A 59 -2.72 -2.59 8.96
CA THR A 59 -3.61 -3.74 8.86
C THR A 59 -3.13 -4.73 7.78
N SER A 60 -2.78 -4.21 6.60
CA SER A 60 -2.26 -4.99 5.48
C SER A 60 -0.93 -5.67 5.82
N MET A 61 -0.05 -5.00 6.55
CA MET A 61 1.23 -5.57 6.99
C MET A 61 1.01 -6.73 7.96
N VAL A 62 0.11 -6.58 8.93
CA VAL A 62 -0.24 -7.64 9.88
C VAL A 62 -0.83 -8.84 9.14
N LEU A 63 -1.79 -8.63 8.23
CA LEU A 63 -2.39 -9.71 7.44
C LEU A 63 -1.34 -10.39 6.54
N THR A 64 -0.47 -9.63 5.90
CA THR A 64 0.61 -10.18 5.04
C THR A 64 1.58 -11.03 5.85
N GLY A 65 1.91 -10.60 7.08
CA GLY A 65 2.71 -11.35 8.04
C GLY A 65 2.03 -12.67 8.43
N LEU A 66 0.76 -12.61 8.85
CA LEU A 66 -0.05 -13.78 9.18
C LEU A 66 -0.16 -14.76 7.99
N GLY A 67 -0.40 -14.26 6.78
CA GLY A 67 -0.46 -15.08 5.58
C GLY A 67 0.87 -15.74 5.21
N SER A 68 1.99 -15.13 5.60
CA SER A 68 3.32 -15.73 5.43
C SER A 68 3.56 -16.85 6.44
N ILE A 69 3.10 -16.69 7.68
CA ILE A 69 3.13 -17.74 8.71
C ILE A 69 2.20 -18.89 8.33
N ALA A 70 0.96 -18.61 7.94
CA ALA A 70 -0.01 -19.61 7.52
C ALA A 70 0.49 -20.48 6.37
N ARG A 71 1.20 -19.89 5.39
CA ARG A 71 1.83 -20.63 4.29
C ARG A 71 2.99 -21.52 4.74
N LYS A 72 3.73 -21.14 5.77
CA LYS A 72 4.80 -21.98 6.35
C LYS A 72 4.23 -23.17 7.11
N VAL A 73 3.12 -22.97 7.83
CA VAL A 73 2.42 -24.04 8.55
C VAL A 73 1.77 -25.02 7.57
N LEU A 74 1.11 -24.51 6.52
CA LEU A 74 0.38 -25.31 5.53
C LEU A 74 1.26 -25.67 4.33
N LYS A 75 2.50 -26.12 4.57
CA LYS A 75 3.51 -26.35 3.52
C LYS A 75 3.12 -27.44 2.50
N HIS A 76 2.22 -28.35 2.86
CA HIS A 76 1.81 -29.49 2.01
C HIS A 76 0.41 -29.28 1.39
N GLY A 77 -0.07 -28.04 1.36
CA GLY A 77 -1.36 -27.69 0.78
C GLY A 77 -1.38 -27.80 -0.75
N SER A 78 -2.58 -27.91 -1.32
CA SER A 78 -2.77 -27.85 -2.77
C SER A 78 -2.38 -26.48 -3.33
N PHE A 79 -1.99 -26.42 -4.61
CA PHE A 79 -1.67 -25.15 -5.27
C PHE A 79 -2.83 -24.14 -5.18
N ARG A 80 -4.08 -24.59 -5.34
CA ARG A 80 -5.28 -23.75 -5.22
C ARG A 80 -5.41 -23.15 -3.82
N LEU A 81 -5.13 -23.94 -2.78
CA LEU A 81 -5.16 -23.47 -1.40
C LEU A 81 -4.09 -22.40 -1.14
N HIS A 82 -2.88 -22.59 -1.68
CA HIS A 82 -1.82 -21.58 -1.56
C HIS A 82 -2.14 -20.27 -2.28
N VAL A 83 -2.80 -20.32 -3.45
CA VAL A 83 -3.28 -19.12 -4.15
C VAL A 83 -4.40 -18.45 -3.38
N GLY A 84 -5.38 -19.21 -2.88
CA GLY A 84 -6.48 -18.68 -2.07
C GLY A 84 -5.99 -17.96 -0.81
N LEU A 85 -5.09 -18.61 -0.04
CA LEU A 85 -4.45 -17.98 1.12
C LEU A 85 -3.66 -16.73 0.73
N TYR A 86 -2.96 -16.77 -0.41
CA TYR A 86 -2.22 -15.61 -0.85
C TYR A 86 -3.14 -14.42 -1.12
N VAL A 87 -4.18 -14.61 -1.93
CA VAL A 87 -5.13 -13.55 -2.28
C VAL A 87 -5.81 -13.03 -1.01
N PHE A 88 -6.31 -13.91 -0.15
CA PHE A 88 -7.01 -13.50 1.07
C PHE A 88 -6.15 -12.62 1.98
N PHE A 89 -4.89 -13.00 2.23
CA PHE A 89 -4.01 -12.27 3.15
C PHE A 89 -3.29 -11.07 2.52
N ASN A 90 -3.17 -11.00 1.19
CA ASN A 90 -2.38 -9.96 0.51
C ASN A 90 -3.25 -9.02 -0.35
N ALA A 91 -4.52 -9.32 -0.60
CA ALA A 91 -5.44 -8.41 -1.29
C ALA A 91 -5.56 -7.05 -0.59
N PRO A 92 -5.64 -6.95 0.75
CA PRO A 92 -5.64 -5.66 1.43
C PRO A 92 -4.39 -4.82 1.12
N LEU A 93 -3.21 -5.45 1.06
CA LEU A 93 -1.95 -4.77 0.71
C LEU A 93 -2.03 -4.20 -0.72
N VAL A 94 -2.45 -5.01 -1.68
CA VAL A 94 -2.56 -4.61 -3.08
C VAL A 94 -3.58 -3.48 -3.26
N LEU A 95 -4.74 -3.57 -2.61
CA LEU A 95 -5.78 -2.54 -2.65
C LEU A 95 -5.33 -1.25 -1.97
N THR A 96 -4.63 -1.35 -0.83
CA THR A 96 -4.08 -0.18 -0.12
C THR A 96 -3.03 0.51 -0.98
N SER A 97 -2.15 -0.24 -1.64
CA SER A 97 -1.15 0.33 -2.54
C SER A 97 -1.79 1.01 -3.75
N LEU A 98 -2.85 0.43 -4.32
CA LEU A 98 -3.59 1.06 -5.41
C LEU A 98 -4.27 2.36 -4.94
N LEU A 99 -4.93 2.34 -3.79
CA LEU A 99 -5.56 3.52 -3.20
C LEU A 99 -4.53 4.61 -2.90
N GLY A 100 -3.39 4.25 -2.30
CA GLY A 100 -2.31 5.18 -1.99
C GLY A 100 -1.75 5.85 -3.22
N MET A 101 -1.53 5.09 -4.30
CA MET A 101 -1.12 5.64 -5.59
C MET A 101 -2.15 6.65 -6.13
N LEU A 102 -3.44 6.30 -6.10
CA LEU A 102 -4.51 7.19 -6.56
C LEU A 102 -4.59 8.48 -5.73
N VAL A 103 -4.48 8.38 -4.40
CA VAL A 103 -4.48 9.54 -3.51
C VAL A 103 -3.27 10.44 -3.77
N SER A 104 -2.07 9.88 -3.90
CA SER A 104 -0.86 10.64 -4.20
C SER A 104 -0.95 11.38 -5.55
N VAL A 105 -1.52 10.74 -6.57
CA VAL A 105 -1.71 11.40 -7.89
C VAL A 105 -2.84 12.43 -7.84
N ALA A 106 -3.96 12.13 -7.20
CA ALA A 106 -5.11 13.03 -7.19
C ALA A 106 -4.85 14.33 -6.44
N TYR A 107 -4.07 14.28 -5.36
CA TYR A 107 -3.92 15.41 -4.45
C TYR A 107 -2.51 15.97 -4.35
N MET A 108 -1.49 15.29 -4.89
CA MET A 108 -0.09 15.64 -4.65
C MET A 108 0.78 15.51 -5.92
N TYR A 109 0.18 15.47 -7.11
CA TYR A 109 0.94 15.29 -8.38
C TYR A 109 1.91 16.43 -8.69
N ASP A 110 1.68 17.61 -8.14
CA ASP A 110 2.48 18.82 -8.28
C ASP A 110 3.70 18.84 -7.34
N SER A 111 3.73 17.94 -6.35
CA SER A 111 4.79 17.84 -5.36
C SER A 111 5.75 16.67 -5.64
N ILE A 112 7.04 16.88 -5.38
CA ILE A 112 8.06 15.80 -5.50
C ILE A 112 7.74 14.65 -4.54
N SER A 113 7.27 14.95 -3.32
CA SER A 113 6.90 13.94 -2.32
C SER A 113 5.71 13.10 -2.78
N GLY A 114 4.69 13.71 -3.39
CA GLY A 114 3.55 13.01 -3.96
C GLY A 114 3.93 12.10 -5.13
N ILE A 115 4.76 12.57 -6.07
CA ILE A 115 5.26 11.76 -7.19
C ILE A 115 6.07 10.56 -6.66
N LEU A 116 6.97 10.80 -5.70
CA LEU A 116 7.79 9.75 -5.11
C LEU A 116 6.93 8.72 -4.37
N ALA A 117 5.96 9.17 -3.57
CA ALA A 117 5.01 8.30 -2.89
C ALA A 117 4.19 7.46 -3.88
N ALA A 118 3.69 8.06 -4.96
CA ALA A 118 2.95 7.36 -6.01
C ALA A 118 3.80 6.24 -6.65
N LEU A 119 5.07 6.51 -6.94
CA LEU A 119 6.00 5.50 -7.47
C LEU A 119 6.25 4.36 -6.48
N LEU A 120 6.39 4.67 -5.19
CA LEU A 120 6.58 3.67 -4.14
C LEU A 120 5.33 2.81 -3.93
N PHE A 121 4.14 3.40 -3.96
CA PHE A 121 2.88 2.69 -3.95
C PHE A 121 2.72 1.79 -5.18
N LEU A 122 3.08 2.28 -6.37
CA LEU A 122 3.10 1.47 -7.59
C LEU A 122 4.06 0.29 -7.48
N CYS A 123 5.27 0.51 -6.94
CA CYS A 123 6.23 -0.58 -6.69
C CYS A 123 5.68 -1.61 -5.73
N SER A 124 4.99 -1.18 -4.67
CA SER A 124 4.31 -2.08 -3.74
C SER A 124 3.20 -2.89 -4.40
N PHE A 125 2.35 -2.22 -5.19
CA PHE A 125 1.27 -2.84 -5.96
C PHE A 125 1.81 -3.93 -6.90
N VAL A 126 2.77 -3.58 -7.75
CA VAL A 126 3.42 -4.50 -8.70
C VAL A 126 4.14 -5.62 -7.95
N GLY A 127 4.84 -5.31 -6.86
CA GLY A 127 5.54 -6.29 -6.02
C GLY A 127 4.58 -7.32 -5.41
N GLY A 128 3.40 -6.88 -4.96
CA GLY A 128 2.30 -7.74 -4.55
C GLY A 128 1.84 -8.66 -5.68
N LEU A 129 1.47 -8.11 -6.84
CA LEU A 129 1.02 -8.93 -7.97
C LEU A 129 2.07 -9.96 -8.43
N LEU A 130 3.36 -9.57 -8.46
CA LEU A 130 4.46 -10.46 -8.84
C LEU A 130 4.79 -11.53 -7.79
N ALA A 131 4.24 -11.45 -6.58
CA ALA A 131 4.43 -12.45 -5.53
C ALA A 131 3.34 -13.54 -5.52
N VAL A 132 2.31 -13.43 -6.38
CA VAL A 132 1.26 -14.45 -6.57
C VAL A 132 1.89 -15.83 -6.85
N PRO A 133 1.37 -16.92 -6.24
CA PRO A 133 1.86 -18.25 -6.55
C PRO A 133 1.58 -18.63 -8.00
N HIS A 134 2.63 -18.89 -8.77
CA HIS A 134 2.53 -19.49 -10.10
C HIS A 134 2.76 -21.00 -10.03
N LYS A 135 2.01 -21.77 -10.83
CA LYS A 135 2.21 -23.22 -11.01
C LYS A 135 3.52 -23.40 -11.78
N ALA A 136 4.47 -24.18 -11.26
CA ALA A 136 5.60 -24.59 -12.08
C ALA A 136 5.05 -25.59 -13.11
N ASN A 137 5.18 -25.25 -14.39
CA ASN A 137 4.98 -26.22 -15.46
C ASN A 137 6.22 -27.10 -15.56
#